data_AF-A0A067CSC5-F1
#
_entry.id   AF-A0A067CSC5-F1
#
_cell.length_a   1.000
_cell.length_b   1.000
_cell.length_c   1.000
_cell.angle_alpha   90.00
_cell.angle_beta   90.00
_cell.angle_gamma   90.00
#
_symmetry.space_group_name_H-M   'P 1'
#
loop_
_entity.id
_entity.type
_entity.pdbx_description
1 polymer ?
#
loop_
_entity_poly.entity_id
_entity_poly.type
_entity_poly.pdbx_seq_one_letter_code
_entity_poly.pdbx_strand_id
1 'polypeptide(L)'
;MAFSVVAKRFLNVWNFLVLTDTRAVPSLGYVASAICAGLLVLLSGLGLYGLRQHRHCVTTGQRNVALGSYVLLGFGAGVVLTLAGTIGLTLNSAIRDARANDFADARVAYLETAMIENLHTYASMSPTGWQEMQNAWFCCGYYNVSAIDVHIGLDEAAHARSLNRIAGIYCGTTNCTANASPCPQRNQVWCRDVFLQNAATNNVYIGWTSLAAGVAQLFGFVLGVHILMCDVRMLQQRSSRMLAAFIKA
;
A
#
# COMPACT_ATOMS: atom_id res chain seq x y z
N MET A 1 -13.19 26.87 -0.52
CA MET A 1 -11.74 27.18 -0.40
C MET A 1 -10.95 26.15 0.42
N ALA A 2 -11.55 25.41 1.37
CA ALA A 2 -10.84 24.36 2.14
C ALA A 2 -10.44 23.10 1.32
N PHE A 3 -11.22 22.72 0.31
CA PHE A 3 -10.93 21.54 -0.55
C PHE A 3 -9.64 21.69 -1.39
N SER A 4 -9.27 22.91 -1.76
CA SER A 4 -8.05 23.18 -2.55
C SER A 4 -6.79 22.98 -1.71
N VAL A 5 -6.84 23.25 -0.41
CA VAL A 5 -5.67 23.14 0.48
C VAL A 5 -5.38 21.67 0.82
N VAL A 6 -6.41 20.85 1.03
CA VAL A 6 -6.26 19.42 1.33
C VAL A 6 -5.77 18.67 0.09
N ALA A 7 -6.35 18.91 -1.09
CA ALA A 7 -5.89 18.32 -2.34
C ALA A 7 -4.43 18.72 -2.68
N LYS A 8 -4.06 19.98 -2.43
CA LYS A 8 -2.69 20.48 -2.65
C LYS A 8 -1.68 19.91 -1.66
N ARG A 9 -2.08 19.63 -0.41
CA ARG A 9 -1.25 18.93 0.58
C ARG A 9 -1.09 17.44 0.25
N PHE A 10 -2.13 16.78 -0.24
CA PHE A 10 -2.04 15.40 -0.74
C PHE A 10 -1.17 15.30 -2.00
N LEU A 11 -1.27 16.25 -2.94
CA LEU A 11 -0.39 16.32 -4.11
C LEU A 11 1.08 16.62 -3.77
N ASN A 12 1.33 17.41 -2.72
CA ASN A 12 2.69 17.67 -2.25
C ASN A 12 3.29 16.47 -1.50
N VAL A 13 2.48 15.74 -0.72
CA VAL A 13 2.89 14.47 -0.10
C VAL A 13 3.10 13.38 -1.17
N TRP A 14 2.25 13.36 -2.21
CA TRP A 14 2.41 12.52 -3.40
C TRP A 14 3.72 12.82 -4.14
N ASN A 15 4.01 14.09 -4.44
CA ASN A 15 5.28 14.45 -5.08
C ASN A 15 6.49 14.12 -4.19
N PHE A 16 6.39 14.29 -2.86
CA PHE A 16 7.50 14.00 -1.95
C PHE A 16 7.78 12.50 -1.78
N LEU A 17 6.73 11.66 -1.74
CA LEU A 17 6.84 10.19 -1.64
C LEU A 17 7.16 9.52 -2.99
N VAL A 18 6.77 10.13 -4.11
CA VAL A 18 6.98 9.58 -5.46
C VAL A 18 8.36 9.95 -6.01
N LEU A 19 8.88 11.17 -5.78
CA LEU A 19 10.14 11.61 -6.39
C LEU A 19 11.42 11.08 -5.74
N THR A 20 11.34 10.53 -4.52
CA THR A 20 12.54 10.04 -3.82
C THR A 20 12.83 8.54 -4.02
N ASP A 21 11.90 7.76 -4.58
CA ASP A 21 12.06 6.29 -4.67
C ASP A 21 11.46 5.65 -5.94
N THR A 22 11.43 6.38 -7.08
CA THR A 22 10.90 5.87 -8.37
C THR A 22 11.63 4.65 -8.93
N ARG A 23 12.78 4.26 -8.36
CA ARG A 23 13.54 3.06 -8.76
C ARG A 23 13.47 1.92 -7.76
N ALA A 24 12.90 2.15 -6.57
CA ALA A 24 12.92 1.25 -5.43
C ALA A 24 11.73 0.31 -5.35
N VAL A 25 10.57 0.78 -5.80
CA VAL A 25 9.32 0.02 -5.78
C VAL A 25 9.06 -0.41 -7.21
N PRO A 26 8.92 -1.72 -7.50
CA PRO A 26 8.67 -2.18 -8.86
C PRO A 26 7.43 -1.45 -9.40
N SER A 27 7.34 -1.33 -10.73
CA SER A 27 6.22 -0.75 -11.49
C SER A 27 4.83 -1.07 -10.91
N LEU A 28 4.70 -2.23 -10.25
CA LEU A 28 3.53 -2.66 -9.48
C LEU A 28 3.05 -1.64 -8.43
N GLY A 29 3.94 -1.01 -7.65
CA GLY A 29 3.56 -0.01 -6.64
C GLY A 29 3.05 1.29 -7.26
N TYR A 30 3.63 1.68 -8.41
CA TYR A 30 3.15 2.82 -9.18
C TYR A 30 1.76 2.55 -9.78
N VAL A 31 1.57 1.39 -10.40
CA VAL A 31 0.28 0.98 -10.98
C VAL A 31 -0.77 0.82 -9.88
N ALA A 32 -0.44 0.16 -8.77
CA ALA A 32 -1.35 -0.04 -7.65
C ALA A 32 -1.77 1.30 -7.03
N SER A 33 -0.83 2.23 -6.81
CA SER A 33 -1.15 3.55 -6.26
C SER A 33 -2.00 4.39 -7.23
N ALA A 34 -1.73 4.34 -8.54
CA ALA A 34 -2.54 5.00 -9.56
C ALA A 34 -3.98 4.45 -9.60
N ILE A 35 -4.15 3.13 -9.56
CA ILE A 35 -5.47 2.47 -9.51
C ILE A 35 -6.20 2.87 -8.22
N CYS A 36 -5.52 2.83 -7.07
CA CYS A 36 -6.11 3.23 -5.79
C CYS A 36 -6.57 4.70 -5.81
N ALA A 37 -5.74 5.61 -6.31
CA ALA A 37 -6.09 7.01 -6.46
C ALA A 37 -7.32 7.20 -7.36
N GLY A 38 -7.37 6.51 -8.51
CA GLY A 38 -8.52 6.53 -9.41
C GLY A 38 -9.82 6.06 -8.75
N LEU A 39 -9.76 4.95 -7.98
CA LEU A 39 -10.92 4.42 -7.25
C LEU A 39 -11.40 5.38 -6.15
N LEU A 40 -10.48 6.02 -5.42
CA LEU A 40 -10.84 7.00 -4.39
C LEU A 40 -11.48 8.26 -4.96
N VAL A 41 -11.01 8.72 -6.13
CA VAL A 41 -11.65 9.84 -6.85
C VAL A 41 -13.05 9.47 -7.29
N LEU A 42 -13.25 8.26 -7.83
CA LEU A 42 -14.56 7.76 -8.23
C LEU A 42 -15.52 7.68 -7.02
N LEU A 43 -15.07 7.13 -5.89
CA LEU A 43 -15.84 7.09 -4.65
C LEU A 43 -16.22 8.50 -4.17
N SER A 44 -15.28 9.43 -4.19
CA SER A 44 -15.52 10.83 -3.80
C SER A 44 -16.56 11.49 -4.71
N GLY A 45 -16.49 11.22 -6.02
CA GLY A 45 -17.46 11.69 -7.00
C GLY A 45 -18.87 11.14 -6.76
N LEU A 46 -18.99 9.84 -6.51
CA LEU A 46 -20.27 9.19 -6.18
C LEU A 46 -20.89 9.76 -4.90
N GLY A 47 -20.09 9.95 -3.85
CA GLY A 47 -20.54 10.54 -2.59
C GLY A 47 -21.04 11.97 -2.77
N LEU A 48 -20.26 12.83 -3.44
CA LEU A 48 -20.62 14.23 -3.66
C LEU A 48 -21.84 14.38 -4.59
N TYR A 49 -21.88 13.61 -5.68
CA TYR A 49 -23.02 13.60 -6.60
C TYR A 49 -24.28 13.09 -5.91
N GLY A 50 -24.17 12.01 -5.13
CA GLY A 50 -25.28 11.47 -4.33
C GLY A 50 -25.82 12.50 -3.33
N LEU A 51 -24.96 13.24 -2.65
CA LEU A 51 -25.38 14.31 -1.73
C LEU A 51 -26.07 15.46 -2.47
N ARG A 52 -25.55 15.88 -3.63
CA ARG A 52 -26.15 16.96 -4.43
C ARG A 52 -27.55 16.58 -4.94
N GLN A 53 -27.70 15.36 -5.44
CA GLN A 53 -28.97 14.88 -6.00
C GLN A 53 -29.98 14.49 -4.91
N HIS A 54 -29.55 14.44 -3.64
CA HIS A 54 -30.35 13.92 -2.54
C HIS A 54 -31.71 14.61 -2.41
N ARG A 55 -31.74 15.96 -2.41
CA ARG A 55 -33.01 16.71 -2.30
C ARG A 55 -33.96 16.39 -3.46
N HIS A 56 -33.42 16.26 -4.68
CA HIS A 56 -34.23 15.97 -5.86
C HIS A 56 -34.84 14.56 -5.78
N CYS A 57 -34.04 13.53 -5.47
CA CYS A 57 -34.52 12.16 -5.31
C CYS A 57 -35.62 12.02 -4.24
N VAL A 58 -35.45 12.68 -3.09
CA VAL A 58 -36.46 12.70 -2.02
C VAL A 58 -37.76 13.36 -2.51
N THR A 59 -37.65 14.49 -3.23
CA THR A 59 -38.84 15.20 -3.73
C THR A 59 -39.59 14.45 -4.84
N THR A 60 -38.90 13.67 -5.67
CA THR A 60 -39.50 12.89 -6.76
C THR A 60 -39.87 11.46 -6.36
N GLY A 61 -39.53 11.04 -5.14
CA GLY A 61 -39.81 9.68 -4.66
C GLY A 61 -38.89 8.61 -5.24
N GLN A 62 -37.75 8.99 -5.81
CA GLN A 62 -36.79 8.08 -6.41
C GLN A 62 -35.66 7.71 -5.45
N ARG A 63 -35.06 6.52 -5.64
CA ARG A 63 -33.95 6.05 -4.82
C ARG A 63 -32.64 6.73 -5.22
N ASN A 64 -31.84 7.12 -4.23
CA ASN A 64 -30.51 7.70 -4.46
C ASN A 64 -29.45 6.62 -4.71
N VAL A 65 -29.38 6.11 -5.95
CA VAL A 65 -28.46 5.02 -6.34
C VAL A 65 -27.00 5.41 -6.17
N ALA A 66 -26.62 6.66 -6.47
CA ALA A 66 -25.24 7.13 -6.34
C ALA A 66 -24.74 7.09 -4.88
N LEU A 67 -25.57 7.55 -3.94
CA LEU A 67 -25.25 7.47 -2.51
C LEU A 67 -25.22 6.02 -2.02
N GLY A 68 -26.11 5.16 -2.51
CA GLY A 68 -26.09 3.72 -2.24
C GLY A 68 -24.80 3.05 -2.70
N SER A 69 -24.34 3.34 -3.92
CA SER A 69 -23.08 2.83 -4.46
C SER A 69 -21.86 3.33 -3.68
N TYR A 70 -21.86 4.61 -3.27
CA TYR A 70 -20.82 5.15 -2.38
C TYR A 70 -20.74 4.39 -1.06
N VAL A 71 -21.88 4.07 -0.45
CA VAL A 71 -21.94 3.33 0.82
C VAL A 71 -21.38 1.91 0.68
N LEU A 72 -21.82 1.16 -0.34
CA LEU A 72 -21.36 -0.22 -0.54
C LEU A 72 -19.87 -0.31 -0.88
N LEU A 73 -19.44 0.45 -1.89
CA LEU A 73 -18.03 0.45 -2.31
C LEU A 73 -17.13 1.11 -1.26
N GLY A 74 -17.65 2.13 -0.57
CA GLY A 74 -16.95 2.82 0.49
C GLY A 74 -16.69 1.94 1.71
N PHE A 75 -17.64 1.08 2.10
CA PHE A 75 -17.41 0.10 3.16
C PHE A 75 -16.28 -0.86 2.78
N GLY A 76 -16.34 -1.45 1.59
CA GLY A 76 -15.30 -2.36 1.10
C GLY A 76 -13.92 -1.71 1.07
N ALA A 77 -13.83 -0.50 0.52
CA ALA A 77 -12.59 0.27 0.49
C ALA A 77 -12.07 0.59 1.91
N GLY A 78 -12.96 0.97 2.83
CA GLY A 78 -12.59 1.24 4.23
C GLY A 78 -12.00 0.02 4.94
N VAL A 79 -12.62 -1.16 4.78
CA VAL A 79 -12.12 -2.42 5.34
C VAL A 79 -10.75 -2.78 4.75
N VAL A 80 -10.59 -2.71 3.43
CA VAL A 80 -9.31 -3.04 2.78
C VAL A 80 -8.20 -2.09 3.22
N LEU A 81 -8.47 -0.78 3.28
CA LEU A 81 -7.46 0.22 3.69
C LEU A 81 -7.06 0.09 5.16
N THR A 82 -8.02 -0.17 6.05
CA THR A 82 -7.73 -0.40 7.47
C THR A 82 -6.90 -1.67 7.67
N LEU A 83 -7.26 -2.78 7.02
CA LEU A 83 -6.48 -4.01 7.05
C LEU A 83 -5.06 -3.79 6.50
N ALA A 84 -4.93 -3.18 5.33
CA ALA A 84 -3.64 -2.86 4.74
C ALA A 84 -2.78 -1.98 5.66
N GLY A 85 -3.39 -0.99 6.32
CA GLY A 85 -2.73 -0.13 7.30
C GLY A 85 -2.24 -0.91 8.52
N THR A 86 -3.08 -1.78 9.08
CA THR A 86 -2.68 -2.64 10.21
C THR A 86 -1.56 -3.59 9.84
N ILE A 87 -1.63 -4.23 8.66
CA ILE A 87 -0.57 -5.12 8.15
C ILE A 87 0.73 -4.34 8.02
N GLY A 88 0.72 -3.16 7.40
CA GLY A 88 1.91 -2.31 7.26
C GLY A 88 2.56 -1.94 8.60
N LEU A 89 1.75 -1.63 9.62
CA LEU A 89 2.25 -1.34 10.96
C LEU A 89 2.80 -2.59 11.66
N THR A 90 2.15 -3.75 11.52
CA THR A 90 2.66 -5.02 12.07
C THR A 90 3.92 -5.52 11.36
N LEU A 91 4.07 -5.24 10.06
CA LEU A 91 5.26 -5.58 9.31
C LEU A 91 6.48 -4.84 9.85
N ASN A 92 6.29 -3.63 10.38
CA ASN A 92 7.36 -2.86 10.98
C ASN A 92 7.92 -3.48 12.28
N SER A 93 7.12 -4.23 13.04
CA SER A 93 7.67 -4.99 14.18
C SER A 93 8.55 -6.14 13.68
N ALA A 94 8.10 -6.90 12.67
CA ALA A 94 8.90 -7.96 12.06
C ALA A 94 10.21 -7.42 11.44
N ILE A 95 10.19 -6.25 10.80
CA ILE A 95 11.40 -5.61 10.26
C ILE A 95 12.35 -5.17 11.38
N ARG A 96 11.82 -4.67 12.50
CA ARG A 96 12.65 -4.32 13.66
C ARG A 96 13.35 -5.54 14.23
N ASP A 97 12.62 -6.64 14.35
CA ASP A 97 13.15 -7.91 14.84
C ASP A 97 14.18 -8.49 13.87
N ALA A 98 13.94 -8.38 12.55
CA ALA A 98 14.88 -8.77 11.50
C ALA A 98 16.21 -8.01 11.59
N ARG A 99 16.18 -6.73 11.95
CA ARG A 99 17.39 -5.90 12.11
C ARG A 99 18.13 -6.15 13.43
N ALA A 100 17.43 -6.56 14.47
CA ALA A 100 18.01 -6.71 15.81
C ALA A 100 18.56 -8.11 16.08
N ASN A 101 17.87 -9.14 15.61
CA ASN A 101 18.10 -10.53 15.99
C ASN A 101 18.14 -11.47 14.77
N ASP A 102 18.59 -11.00 13.60
CA ASP A 102 18.77 -11.75 12.33
C ASP A 102 18.18 -13.18 12.30
N PHE A 103 17.10 -13.38 11.55
CA PHE A 103 16.42 -14.68 11.35
C PHE A 103 15.97 -15.45 12.61
N ALA A 104 16.05 -14.89 13.82
CA ALA A 104 15.65 -15.59 15.05
C ALA A 104 14.13 -15.85 15.20
N ASP A 105 13.30 -15.18 14.41
CA ASP A 105 11.84 -15.37 14.40
C ASP A 105 11.39 -15.92 13.03
N ALA A 106 10.52 -16.93 13.03
CA ALA A 106 9.91 -17.48 11.82
C ALA A 106 9.24 -16.38 10.96
N ARG A 107 8.70 -15.33 11.58
CA ARG A 107 8.13 -14.17 10.87
C ARG A 107 9.17 -13.43 10.02
N VAL A 108 10.41 -13.34 10.51
CA VAL A 108 11.53 -12.73 9.78
C VAL A 108 11.91 -13.61 8.60
N ALA A 109 11.99 -14.94 8.79
CA ALA A 109 12.30 -15.87 7.72
C ALA A 109 11.26 -15.81 6.58
N TYR A 110 9.96 -15.77 6.88
CA TYR A 110 8.92 -15.61 5.85
C TYR A 110 9.02 -14.29 5.09
N LEU A 111 9.26 -13.18 5.80
CA LEU A 111 9.44 -11.87 5.18
C LEU A 111 10.63 -11.88 4.21
N GLU A 112 11.78 -12.38 4.66
CA GLU A 112 12.99 -12.37 3.87
C GLU A 112 12.95 -13.37 2.71
N THR A 113 12.30 -14.52 2.87
CA THR A 113 12.01 -15.46 1.77
C THR A 113 11.25 -14.75 0.65
N ALA A 114 10.14 -14.10 0.99
CA ALA A 114 9.33 -13.37 0.01
C ALA A 114 10.13 -12.22 -0.64
N MET A 115 10.99 -11.52 0.11
CA MET A 115 11.86 -10.49 -0.46
C MET A 115 12.87 -11.07 -1.46
N ILE A 116 13.55 -12.17 -1.10
CA ILE A 116 14.55 -12.82 -1.96
C ILE A 116 13.90 -13.33 -3.24
N GLU A 117 12.78 -14.05 -3.15
CA GLU A 117 12.08 -14.61 -4.30
C GLU A 117 11.59 -13.52 -5.26
N ASN A 118 10.95 -12.47 -4.74
CA ASN A 118 10.45 -11.37 -5.56
C ASN A 118 11.61 -10.60 -6.22
N LEU A 119 12.68 -10.33 -5.46
CA LEU A 119 13.84 -9.64 -6.00
C LEU A 119 14.57 -10.50 -7.04
N HIS A 120 14.70 -11.81 -6.80
CA HIS A 120 15.28 -12.74 -7.76
C HIS A 120 14.48 -12.79 -9.06
N THR A 121 13.15 -12.89 -8.95
CA THR A 121 12.23 -12.86 -10.10
C THR A 121 12.33 -11.55 -10.88
N TYR A 122 12.43 -10.42 -10.19
CA TYR A 122 12.64 -9.11 -10.82
C TYR A 122 14.00 -9.02 -11.52
N ALA A 123 15.08 -9.39 -10.82
CA ALA A 123 16.44 -9.29 -11.33
C ALA A 123 16.72 -10.27 -12.48
N SER A 124 16.04 -11.41 -12.53
CA SER A 124 16.14 -12.36 -13.65
C SER A 124 15.50 -11.81 -14.92
N MET A 125 14.43 -11.01 -14.79
CA MET A 125 13.81 -10.30 -15.92
C MET A 125 14.58 -9.04 -16.33
N SER A 126 15.13 -8.30 -15.35
CA SER A 126 15.85 -7.05 -15.59
C SER A 126 17.14 -6.98 -14.75
N PRO A 127 18.24 -7.61 -15.20
CA PRO A 127 19.50 -7.59 -14.48
C PRO A 127 20.08 -6.18 -14.33
N THR A 128 19.92 -5.34 -15.36
CA THR A 128 20.33 -3.93 -15.34
C THR A 128 19.49 -3.12 -14.35
N GLY A 129 18.19 -3.43 -14.20
CA GLY A 129 17.33 -2.81 -13.20
C GLY A 129 17.81 -3.07 -11.76
N TRP A 130 18.24 -4.30 -11.46
CA TRP A 130 18.85 -4.61 -10.17
C TRP A 130 20.19 -3.89 -9.95
N GLN A 131 21.03 -3.81 -10.97
CA GLN A 131 22.29 -3.07 -10.89
C GLN A 131 22.06 -1.56 -10.64
N GLU A 132 21.09 -0.97 -11.32
CA GLU A 132 20.71 0.44 -11.10
C GLU A 132 20.15 0.68 -9.71
N MET A 133 19.37 -0.27 -9.17
CA MET A 133 18.84 -0.20 -7.80
C MET A 133 19.97 -0.21 -6.76
N GLN A 134 20.94 -1.11 -6.91
CA GLN A 134 22.14 -1.14 -6.05
C GLN A 134 22.89 0.20 -6.07
N ASN A 135 23.06 0.79 -7.26
CA ASN A 135 23.75 2.07 -7.42
C ASN A 135 22.96 3.24 -6.80
N ALA A 136 21.63 3.25 -6.94
CA ALA A 136 20.77 4.28 -6.36
C ALA A 136 20.74 4.21 -4.83
N TRP A 137 20.89 3.02 -4.26
CA TRP A 137 20.84 2.76 -2.82
C TRP A 137 22.21 2.72 -2.15
N PHE A 138 23.29 3.00 -2.89
CA PHE A 138 24.65 2.98 -2.35
C PHE A 138 24.99 1.66 -1.63
N CYS A 139 24.58 0.54 -2.22
CA CYS A 139 24.71 -0.78 -1.62
C CYS A 139 25.23 -1.80 -2.64
N CYS A 140 25.60 -2.99 -2.15
CA CYS A 140 26.10 -4.06 -3.00
C CYS A 140 25.55 -5.42 -2.60
N GLY A 141 25.04 -6.16 -3.60
CA GLY A 141 24.50 -7.50 -3.41
C GLY A 141 23.30 -7.52 -2.46
N TYR A 142 22.64 -8.67 -2.37
CA TYR A 142 21.52 -8.84 -1.45
C TYR A 142 22.02 -8.96 0.00
N TYR A 143 22.69 -10.08 0.33
CA TYR A 143 23.21 -10.37 1.68
C TYR A 143 24.18 -11.55 1.67
N ASN A 144 24.74 -11.90 2.85
CA ASN A 144 25.60 -13.06 3.02
C ASN A 144 24.84 -14.38 2.81
N VAL A 145 25.19 -15.09 1.73
CA VAL A 145 24.54 -16.35 1.33
C VAL A 145 24.67 -17.44 2.39
N SER A 146 25.78 -17.51 3.12
CA SER A 146 25.98 -18.52 4.16
C SER A 146 25.02 -18.31 5.35
N ALA A 147 24.67 -17.06 5.65
CA ALA A 147 23.69 -16.77 6.69
C ALA A 147 22.28 -17.18 6.27
N ILE A 148 21.92 -16.93 5.01
CA ILE A 148 20.62 -17.32 4.43
C ILE A 148 20.47 -18.84 4.38
N ASP A 149 21.52 -19.55 3.97
CA ASP A 149 21.54 -21.02 3.90
C ASP A 149 21.23 -21.65 5.26
N VAL A 150 21.87 -21.15 6.32
CA VAL A 150 21.69 -21.68 7.68
C VAL A 150 20.30 -21.39 8.26
N HIS A 151 19.68 -20.26 7.95
CA HIS A 151 18.50 -19.78 8.67
C HIS A 151 17.18 -19.77 7.87
N ILE A 152 17.25 -19.71 6.54
CA ILE A 152 16.07 -19.72 5.67
C ILE A 152 16.01 -21.04 4.90
N GLY A 153 17.04 -21.31 4.09
CA GLY A 153 17.04 -22.46 3.21
C GLY A 153 18.04 -22.37 2.06
N LEU A 154 18.28 -23.55 1.46
CA LEU A 154 19.23 -23.74 0.36
C LEU A 154 18.75 -23.05 -0.94
N ASP A 155 17.45 -23.04 -1.19
CA ASP A 155 16.87 -22.48 -2.40
C ASP A 155 16.96 -20.94 -2.39
N GLU A 156 16.63 -20.32 -1.26
CA GLU A 156 16.76 -18.88 -1.03
C GLU A 156 18.23 -18.45 -1.04
N ALA A 157 19.12 -19.28 -0.49
CA ALA A 157 20.55 -19.07 -0.61
C ALA A 157 21.01 -19.10 -2.08
N ALA A 158 20.44 -19.99 -2.91
CA ALA A 158 20.73 -20.02 -4.35
C ALA A 158 20.22 -18.76 -5.08
N HIS A 159 19.00 -18.30 -4.76
CA HIS A 159 18.46 -17.05 -5.27
C HIS A 159 19.31 -15.84 -4.88
N ALA A 160 19.69 -15.72 -3.61
CA ALA A 160 20.57 -14.67 -3.12
C ALA A 160 21.96 -14.72 -3.76
N ARG A 161 22.50 -15.93 -3.99
CA ARG A 161 23.77 -16.10 -4.73
C ARG A 161 23.67 -15.61 -6.16
N SER A 162 22.54 -15.83 -6.83
CA SER A 162 22.28 -15.29 -8.18
C SER A 162 22.21 -13.76 -8.16
N LEU A 163 21.50 -13.18 -7.20
CA LEU A 163 21.42 -11.72 -7.00
C LEU A 163 22.79 -11.09 -6.77
N ASN A 164 23.65 -11.75 -5.99
CA ASN A 164 25.00 -11.28 -5.67
C ASN A 164 26.00 -11.39 -6.84
N ARG A 165 25.69 -12.15 -7.90
CA ARG A 165 26.51 -12.18 -9.13
C ARG A 165 26.33 -10.93 -9.98
N ILE A 166 25.26 -10.19 -9.77
CA ILE A 166 25.00 -8.92 -10.47
C ILE A 166 25.62 -7.81 -9.62
N ALA A 167 26.82 -7.38 -9.97
CA ALA A 167 27.56 -6.37 -9.20
C ALA A 167 27.22 -4.92 -9.61
N GLY A 168 26.83 -4.10 -8.63
CA GLY A 168 26.79 -2.65 -8.74
C GLY A 168 28.16 -1.98 -8.59
N ILE A 169 28.22 -0.66 -8.71
CA ILE A 169 29.48 0.13 -8.63
C ILE A 169 30.10 0.14 -7.23
N TYR A 170 29.29 -0.15 -6.21
CA TYR A 170 29.69 -0.22 -4.79
C TYR A 170 30.14 -1.62 -4.36
N CYS A 171 30.18 -2.57 -5.29
CA CYS A 171 30.73 -3.90 -5.06
C CYS A 171 32.25 -3.91 -5.19
N GLY A 172 32.93 -4.59 -4.26
CA GLY A 172 34.41 -4.65 -4.26
C GLY A 172 34.95 -5.61 -5.31
N THR A 173 34.11 -6.54 -5.76
CA THR A 173 34.38 -7.47 -6.86
C THR A 173 33.14 -7.59 -7.73
N THR A 174 33.29 -8.10 -8.96
CA THR A 174 32.17 -8.32 -9.88
C THR A 174 31.29 -9.51 -9.52
N ASN A 175 31.72 -10.37 -8.58
CA ASN A 175 30.99 -11.55 -8.13
C ASN A 175 31.01 -11.63 -6.61
N CYS A 176 29.94 -11.16 -5.96
CA CYS A 176 29.79 -11.19 -4.51
C CYS A 176 29.31 -12.55 -4.00
N THR A 177 29.90 -13.62 -4.52
CA THR A 177 29.61 -14.99 -4.09
C THR A 177 30.29 -15.30 -2.77
N ALA A 178 29.75 -16.28 -2.03
CA ALA A 178 30.39 -16.79 -0.82
C ALA A 178 31.88 -17.05 -1.09
N ASN A 179 32.74 -16.49 -0.23
CA ASN A 179 34.21 -16.54 -0.26
C ASN A 179 34.96 -15.48 -1.10
N ALA A 180 34.28 -14.54 -1.75
CA ALA A 180 34.95 -13.39 -2.37
C ALA A 180 35.10 -12.23 -1.36
N SER A 181 36.28 -12.11 -0.74
CA SER A 181 36.62 -10.93 0.06
C SER A 181 37.07 -9.77 -0.84
N PRO A 182 36.56 -8.53 -0.66
CA PRO A 182 35.41 -8.14 0.14
C PRO A 182 34.27 -7.57 -0.74
N CYS A 183 33.14 -8.25 -0.76
CA CYS A 183 31.86 -7.60 -0.99
C CYS A 183 31.12 -7.43 0.35
N PRO A 184 30.49 -6.28 0.62
CA PRO A 184 30.55 -4.98 -0.10
C PRO A 184 31.95 -4.31 -0.01
N GLN A 185 32.19 -3.24 -0.81
CA GLN A 185 33.42 -2.43 -0.67
C GLN A 185 33.60 -1.92 0.77
N ARG A 186 34.85 -1.56 1.13
CA ARG A 186 35.11 -0.94 2.43
C ARG A 186 34.24 0.31 2.60
N ASN A 187 33.53 0.40 3.72
CA ASN A 187 32.55 1.45 4.05
C ASN A 187 31.22 1.40 3.27
N GLN A 188 30.93 0.32 2.56
CA GLN A 188 29.63 0.09 1.91
C GLN A 188 28.84 -0.99 2.66
N VAL A 189 27.53 -1.02 2.44
CA VAL A 189 26.58 -1.90 3.12
C VAL A 189 25.91 -2.88 2.15
N TRP A 190 25.36 -3.96 2.70
CA TRP A 190 24.52 -4.88 1.94
C TRP A 190 23.18 -4.23 1.60
N CYS A 191 22.60 -4.54 0.44
CA CYS A 191 21.31 -3.96 0.07
C CYS A 191 20.17 -4.44 0.96
N ARG A 192 20.29 -5.62 1.62
CA ARG A 192 19.35 -6.05 2.66
C ARG A 192 19.20 -4.98 3.75
N ASP A 193 20.31 -4.44 4.26
CA ASP A 193 20.28 -3.49 5.38
C ASP A 193 19.61 -2.17 4.99
N VAL A 194 19.91 -1.68 3.78
CA VAL A 194 19.27 -0.48 3.21
C VAL A 194 17.78 -0.72 2.99
N PHE A 195 17.41 -1.88 2.45
CA PHE A 195 16.01 -2.25 2.24
C PHE A 195 15.25 -2.29 3.57
N LEU A 196 15.77 -3.00 4.57
CA LEU A 196 15.12 -3.11 5.88
C LEU A 196 15.03 -1.75 6.58
N GLN A 197 16.05 -0.89 6.45
CA GLN A 197 16.02 0.47 6.99
C GLN A 197 14.97 1.36 6.29
N ASN A 198 14.91 1.32 4.96
CA ASN A 198 13.93 2.07 4.18
C ASN A 198 12.51 1.56 4.47
N ALA A 199 12.32 0.24 4.51
CA ALA A 199 11.05 -0.38 4.84
C ALA A 199 10.59 -0.02 6.26
N ALA A 200 11.47 -0.03 7.25
CA ALA A 200 11.13 0.35 8.63
C ALA A 200 10.63 1.80 8.72
N THR A 201 11.26 2.69 7.97
CA THR A 201 10.91 4.13 7.98
C THR A 201 9.61 4.35 7.22
N ASN A 202 9.49 3.80 6.01
CA ASN A 202 8.36 4.05 5.12
C ASN A 202 7.08 3.30 5.53
N ASN A 203 7.18 2.07 6.04
CA ASN A 203 6.00 1.28 6.42
C ASN A 203 5.19 1.91 7.56
N VAL A 204 5.83 2.69 8.44
CA VAL A 204 5.12 3.45 9.48
C VAL A 204 4.23 4.51 8.85
N TYR A 205 4.77 5.29 7.91
CA TYR A 205 4.01 6.35 7.23
C TYR A 205 2.91 5.75 6.35
N ILE A 206 3.20 4.71 5.58
CA ILE A 206 2.23 4.01 4.74
C ILE A 206 1.14 3.38 5.61
N GLY A 207 1.53 2.72 6.70
CA GLY A 207 0.61 2.08 7.64
C GLY A 207 -0.36 3.07 8.27
N TRP A 208 0.14 4.18 8.83
CA TRP A 208 -0.70 5.21 9.44
C TRP A 208 -1.60 5.94 8.44
N THR A 209 -1.08 6.28 7.26
CA THR A 209 -1.87 6.98 6.24
C THR A 209 -2.99 6.09 5.70
N SER A 210 -2.72 4.81 5.43
CA SER A 210 -3.73 3.83 5.01
C SER A 210 -4.78 3.59 6.10
N LEU A 211 -4.34 3.45 7.36
CA LEU A 211 -5.26 3.25 8.48
C LEU A 211 -6.17 4.47 8.69
N ALA A 212 -5.62 5.68 8.71
CA ALA A 212 -6.39 6.91 8.87
C ALA A 212 -7.39 7.11 7.72
N ALA A 213 -6.98 6.85 6.48
CA ALA A 213 -7.87 6.90 5.33
C ALA A 213 -9.00 5.86 5.42
N GLY A 214 -8.67 4.62 5.82
CA GLY A 214 -9.66 3.56 6.01
C GLY A 214 -10.69 3.90 7.10
N VAL A 215 -10.24 4.41 8.25
CA VAL A 215 -11.13 4.83 9.35
C VAL A 215 -12.03 6.00 8.90
N ALA A 216 -11.47 6.99 8.21
CA ALA A 216 -12.25 8.10 7.67
C ALA A 216 -13.32 7.62 6.66
N GLN A 217 -12.97 6.63 5.83
CA GLN A 217 -13.90 6.04 4.87
C GLN A 217 -15.02 5.27 5.56
N LEU A 218 -14.71 4.49 6.62
CA LEU A 218 -15.71 3.79 7.43
C LEU A 218 -16.64 4.78 8.16
N PHE A 219 -16.12 5.90 8.64
CA PHE A 219 -16.93 6.96 9.21
C PHE A 219 -17.87 7.58 8.15
N GLY A 220 -17.35 7.87 6.95
CA GLY A 220 -18.16 8.32 5.82
C GLY A 220 -19.27 7.34 5.43
N PHE A 221 -18.97 6.03 5.50
CA PHE A 221 -19.96 4.96 5.33
C PHE A 221 -21.09 5.06 6.37
N VAL A 222 -20.77 5.17 7.66
CA VAL A 222 -21.77 5.27 8.74
C VAL A 222 -22.69 6.48 8.52
N LEU A 223 -22.11 7.63 8.17
CA LEU A 223 -22.89 8.83 7.84
C LEU A 223 -23.78 8.62 6.61
N GLY A 224 -23.24 7.99 5.55
CA GLY A 224 -23.99 7.68 4.33
C GLY A 224 -25.17 6.74 4.59
N VAL A 225 -24.99 5.70 5.40
CA VAL A 225 -26.07 4.81 5.83
C VAL A 225 -27.13 5.58 6.62
N HIS A 226 -26.71 6.46 7.53
CA HIS A 226 -27.65 7.26 8.31
C HIS A 226 -28.53 8.15 7.42
N ILE A 227 -27.93 8.81 6.41
CA ILE A 227 -28.65 9.61 5.41
C ILE A 227 -29.63 8.76 4.62
N LEU A 228 -29.21 7.57 4.15
CA LEU A 228 -30.08 6.65 3.41
C LEU A 228 -31.25 6.13 4.27
N MET A 229 -31.04 5.83 5.55
CA MET A 229 -32.12 5.38 6.44
C MET A 229 -33.15 6.48 6.69
N CYS A 230 -32.71 7.74 6.85
CA CYS A 230 -33.61 8.88 6.96
C CYS A 230 -34.48 9.07 5.71
N ASP A 231 -33.92 8.82 4.52
CA ASP A 231 -34.64 8.85 3.24
C ASP A 231 -35.76 7.80 3.17
N VAL A 232 -35.44 6.53 3.48
CA VAL A 232 -36.42 5.42 3.45
C VAL A 232 -37.64 5.74 4.34
N ARG A 233 -37.41 6.32 5.53
CA ARG A 233 -38.50 6.72 6.43
C ARG A 233 -39.40 7.81 5.84
N MET A 234 -38.83 8.81 5.17
CA MET A 234 -39.62 9.87 4.52
C MET A 234 -40.43 9.35 3.34
N LEU A 235 -39.85 8.47 2.51
CA LEU A 235 -40.55 7.84 1.39
C LEU A 235 -41.75 7.00 1.86
N GLN A 236 -41.56 6.22 2.92
CA GLN A 236 -42.63 5.38 3.48
C GLN A 236 -43.77 6.22 4.09
N GLN A 237 -43.45 7.33 4.76
CA GLN A 237 -44.48 8.26 5.24
C GLN A 237 -45.29 8.88 4.10
N ARG A 238 -44.64 9.22 2.99
CA ARG A 238 -45.32 9.83 1.83
C ARG A 238 -46.20 8.84 1.09
N SER A 239 -45.76 7.60 0.90
CA SER A 239 -46.59 6.55 0.31
C SER A 239 -47.82 6.26 1.18
N SER A 240 -47.63 6.18 2.50
CA SER A 240 -48.72 5.97 3.47
C SER A 240 -49.75 7.11 3.42
N ARG A 241 -49.30 8.37 3.31
CA ARG A 241 -50.19 9.53 3.16
C ARG A 241 -50.95 9.54 1.84
N MET A 242 -50.32 9.16 0.72
CA MET A 242 -51.02 9.05 -0.56
C MET A 242 -52.04 7.92 -0.57
N LEU A 243 -51.72 6.77 0.03
CA LEU A 243 -52.65 5.65 0.17
C LEU A 243 -53.87 6.05 1.02
N ALA A 244 -53.64 6.74 2.14
CA ALA A 244 -54.71 7.23 3.01
C ALA A 244 -55.57 8.31 2.34
N ALA A 245 -54.99 9.14 1.46
CA ALA A 245 -55.75 10.11 0.67
C ALA A 245 -56.60 9.42 -0.41
N PHE A 246 -56.07 8.39 -1.07
CA PHE A 246 -56.81 7.59 -2.05
C PHE A 246 -57.98 6.81 -1.44
N ILE A 247 -57.85 6.30 -0.22
CA ILE A 247 -58.93 5.59 0.49
C ILE A 247 -60.05 6.55 0.94
N LYS A 248 -59.75 7.85 1.07
CA LYS A 248 -60.72 8.88 1.46
C LYS A 248 -61.44 9.56 0.29
N ALA A 249 -60.97 9.34 -0.94
CA ALA A 249 -61.58 9.86 -2.16
C ALA A 249 -62.57 8.84 -2.74
#